data_AF-A0A3M1TEV2-F1
#
_entry.id   AF-A0A3M1TEV2-F1
#
_cell.length_a   1.000
_cell.length_b   1.000
_cell.length_c   1.000
_cell.angle_alpha   90.00
_cell.angle_beta   90.00
_cell.angle_gamma   90.00
#
_symmetry.space_group_name_H-M   'P 1'
#
loop_
_entity.id
_entity.type
_entity.pdbx_description
1 polymer ?
#
loop_
_entity_poly.entity_id
_entity_poly.type
_entity_poly.pdbx_seq_one_letter_code
_entity_poly.pdbx_strand_id
1 'polypeptide(L)'
;MNARWFLVLVLFVAGCQHREMLKETDQGRLLEKEARTLQRSGAYAEAARNYALAAERYERALDIATERQNEVFSSFLSTKLSIVTRGEADCVRPDRDGEGSWERAYELYGRAAEHAEAVSMLKLKGLARSGQAECRRPDLNPQGDWGEAARLYEEAAALAEDYKGAKERGEALRWEAICLSKGQTEDLSREARRMLERARDLGDEEAARILAQAKGHYCRACGEPLEAEQRFCGRCGQDQTKPVRPPPEASSSGGKLRRLRSPSGEGGGLGGGARGR
;
A
#
# COMPACT_ATOMS: atom_id res chain seq x y z
N MET A 1 54.76 -3.57 0.92
CA MET A 1 53.77 -4.51 1.50
C MET A 1 53.51 -5.62 0.50
N ASN A 2 53.64 -6.88 0.93
CA ASN A 2 53.46 -8.04 0.05
C ASN A 2 51.97 -8.22 -0.32
N ALA A 3 51.66 -8.29 -1.61
CA ALA A 3 50.29 -8.43 -2.13
C ALA A 3 49.52 -9.63 -1.53
N ARG A 4 50.23 -10.69 -1.11
CA ARG A 4 49.66 -11.84 -0.39
C ARG A 4 49.07 -11.50 0.97
N TRP A 5 49.68 -10.60 1.74
CA TRP A 5 49.14 -10.18 3.04
C TRP A 5 47.94 -9.26 2.88
N PHE A 6 47.91 -8.45 1.83
CA PHE A 6 46.77 -7.59 1.51
C PHE A 6 45.52 -8.42 1.15
N LEU A 7 45.67 -9.48 0.34
CA LEU A 7 44.55 -10.34 -0.04
C LEU A 7 43.96 -11.10 1.17
N VAL A 8 44.79 -11.61 2.08
CA VAL A 8 44.34 -12.30 3.30
C VAL A 8 43.61 -11.34 4.23
N LEU A 9 44.09 -10.10 4.37
CA LEU A 9 43.42 -9.07 5.16
C LEU A 9 42.04 -8.73 4.58
N VAL A 10 41.94 -8.54 3.26
CA VAL A 10 40.66 -8.23 2.58
C VAL A 10 39.63 -9.35 2.76
N LEU A 11 40.04 -10.62 2.62
CA LEU A 11 39.14 -11.77 2.82
C LEU A 11 38.71 -11.94 4.28
N PHE A 12 39.59 -11.68 5.24
CA PHE A 12 39.27 -11.76 6.67
C PHE A 12 38.26 -10.68 7.08
N VAL A 13 38.48 -9.43 6.64
CA VAL A 13 37.57 -8.31 6.89
C VAL A 13 36.19 -8.56 6.28
N ALA A 14 36.14 -9.10 5.06
CA ALA A 14 34.88 -9.47 4.40
C ALA A 14 34.09 -10.55 5.18
N GLY A 15 34.78 -11.53 5.77
CA GLY A 15 34.15 -12.57 6.58
C GLY A 15 33.58 -12.08 7.92
N CYS A 16 34.29 -11.19 8.61
CA CYS A 16 33.89 -10.70 9.94
C CYS A 16 32.55 -9.94 9.93
N GLN A 17 32.38 -8.94 9.04
CA GLN A 17 31.15 -8.14 9.07
C GLN A 17 29.94 -8.88 8.46
N HIS A 18 30.13 -9.98 7.70
CA HIS A 18 29.01 -10.81 7.26
C HIS A 18 28.38 -11.54 8.45
N ARG A 19 29.23 -12.05 9.34
CA ARG A 19 28.80 -12.71 10.58
C ARG A 19 28.06 -11.74 11.51
N GLU A 20 28.48 -10.48 11.54
CA GLU A 20 27.82 -9.44 12.33
C GLU A 20 26.43 -9.11 11.80
N MET A 21 26.30 -8.86 10.49
CA MET A 21 24.99 -8.62 9.85
C MET A 21 24.00 -9.78 10.10
N LEU A 22 24.46 -11.03 9.96
CA LEU A 22 23.63 -12.21 10.22
C LEU A 22 23.23 -12.31 11.69
N LYS A 23 24.14 -12.01 12.61
CA LYS A 23 23.85 -12.00 14.06
C LYS A 23 22.77 -10.98 14.41
N GLU A 24 22.87 -9.75 13.91
CA GLU A 24 21.85 -8.72 14.13
C GLU A 24 20.51 -9.13 13.51
N THR A 25 20.53 -9.71 12.30
CA THR A 25 19.32 -10.23 11.62
C THR A 25 18.64 -11.33 12.44
N ASP A 26 19.40 -12.29 12.96
CA ASP A 26 18.87 -13.40 13.76
C ASP A 26 18.27 -12.91 15.08
N GLN A 27 18.92 -11.95 15.74
CA GLN A 27 18.40 -11.31 16.95
C GLN A 27 17.10 -10.56 16.69
N GLY A 28 17.05 -9.76 15.61
CA GLY A 28 15.83 -9.09 15.17
C GLY A 28 14.68 -10.06 14.90
N ARG A 29 14.97 -11.22 14.30
CA ARG A 29 13.97 -12.26 14.02
C ARG A 29 13.40 -12.91 15.28
N LEU A 30 14.24 -13.12 16.30
CA LEU A 30 13.79 -13.66 17.60
C LEU A 30 12.85 -12.68 18.29
N LEU A 31 13.22 -11.41 18.36
CA LEU A 31 12.41 -10.32 18.93
C LEU A 31 11.08 -10.14 18.17
N GLU A 32 11.09 -10.15 16.84
CA GLU A 32 9.88 -10.09 16.00
C GLU A 32 8.92 -11.25 16.34
N LYS A 33 9.45 -12.47 16.50
CA LYS A 33 8.65 -13.65 16.83
C LYS A 33 8.03 -13.54 18.22
N GLU A 34 8.79 -13.05 19.19
CA GLU A 34 8.33 -12.83 20.56
C GLU A 34 7.26 -11.73 20.60
N ALA A 35 7.50 -10.61 19.93
CA ALA A 35 6.54 -9.50 19.79
C ALA A 35 5.20 -9.97 19.23
N ARG A 36 5.20 -10.79 18.15
CA ARG A 36 3.98 -11.40 17.61
C ARG A 36 3.26 -12.30 18.59
N THR A 37 4.00 -13.00 19.45
CA THR A 37 3.42 -13.89 20.46
C THR A 37 2.71 -13.06 21.54
N LEU A 38 3.38 -12.01 22.03
CA LEU A 38 2.83 -11.06 23.00
C LEU A 38 1.62 -10.28 22.44
N GLN A 39 1.69 -9.83 21.19
CA GLN A 39 0.60 -9.14 20.51
C GLN A 39 -0.66 -10.03 20.46
N ARG A 40 -0.49 -11.33 20.15
CA ARG A 40 -1.62 -12.29 20.12
C ARG A 40 -2.21 -12.58 21.50
N SER A 41 -1.42 -12.46 22.56
CA SER A 41 -1.90 -12.61 23.94
C SER A 41 -2.48 -11.31 24.52
N GLY A 42 -2.48 -10.21 23.76
CA GLY A 42 -2.97 -8.90 24.22
C GLY A 42 -1.97 -8.11 25.07
N ALA A 43 -0.71 -8.56 25.17
CA ALA A 43 0.35 -7.86 25.89
C ALA A 43 0.99 -6.77 24.99
N TYR A 44 0.18 -5.78 24.58
CA TYR A 44 0.55 -4.84 23.53
C TYR A 44 1.74 -3.93 23.89
N ALA A 45 1.82 -3.42 25.12
CA ALA A 45 2.96 -2.60 25.56
C ALA A 45 4.30 -3.36 25.48
N GLU A 46 4.31 -4.65 25.87
CA GLU A 46 5.48 -5.52 25.77
C GLU A 46 5.80 -5.87 24.32
N ALA A 47 4.78 -6.17 23.52
CA ALA A 47 4.92 -6.42 22.09
C ALA A 47 5.52 -5.22 21.36
N ALA A 48 5.06 -3.99 21.66
CA ALA A 48 5.60 -2.76 21.10
C ALA A 48 7.10 -2.60 21.41
N ARG A 49 7.52 -2.84 22.66
CA ARG A 49 8.94 -2.81 23.03
C ARG A 49 9.77 -3.83 22.25
N ASN A 50 9.26 -5.05 22.10
CA ASN A 50 9.97 -6.09 21.34
C ASN A 50 10.01 -5.79 19.83
N TYR A 51 8.96 -5.19 19.25
CA TYR A 51 9.00 -4.71 17.87
C TYR A 51 10.02 -3.57 17.68
N ALA A 52 10.07 -2.60 18.59
CA ALA A 52 11.06 -1.51 18.55
C ALA A 52 12.49 -2.06 18.62
N LEU A 53 12.78 -2.97 19.55
CA LEU A 53 14.08 -3.64 19.65
C LEU A 53 14.40 -4.44 18.38
N ALA A 54 13.41 -5.10 17.76
CA ALA A 54 13.61 -5.81 16.50
C ALA A 54 13.96 -4.84 15.36
N ALA A 55 13.30 -3.67 15.32
CA ALA A 55 13.59 -2.62 14.34
C ALA A 55 15.05 -2.13 14.46
N GLU A 56 15.52 -1.81 15.67
CA GLU A 56 16.91 -1.40 15.91
C GLU A 56 17.94 -2.45 15.42
N ARG A 57 17.63 -3.74 15.55
CA ARG A 57 18.50 -4.83 15.07
C ARG A 57 18.52 -4.89 13.55
N TYR A 58 17.36 -4.74 12.91
CA TYR A 58 17.28 -4.73 11.46
C TYR A 58 17.88 -3.45 10.84
N GLU A 59 17.79 -2.30 11.50
CA GLU A 59 18.46 -1.06 11.08
C GLU A 59 19.99 -1.23 11.07
N ARG A 60 20.56 -1.76 12.18
CA ARG A 60 22.01 -2.07 12.22
C ARG A 60 22.44 -3.05 11.14
N ALA A 61 21.64 -4.09 10.90
CA ALA A 61 21.93 -5.03 9.83
C ALA A 61 21.85 -4.37 8.44
N LEU A 62 20.92 -3.42 8.25
CA LEU A 62 20.71 -2.70 7.00
C LEU A 62 21.88 -1.76 6.71
N ASP A 63 22.41 -1.09 7.73
CA ASP A 63 23.60 -0.24 7.61
C ASP A 63 24.79 -1.07 7.10
N ILE A 64 25.05 -2.23 7.73
CA ILE A 64 26.14 -3.14 7.31
C ILE A 64 25.91 -3.66 5.88
N ALA A 65 24.67 -4.00 5.52
CA ALA A 65 24.34 -4.47 4.17
C ALA A 65 24.56 -3.37 3.12
N THR A 66 24.19 -2.14 3.43
CA THR A 66 24.29 -0.97 2.55
C THR A 66 25.74 -0.53 2.34
N GLU A 67 26.54 -0.49 3.42
CA GLU A 67 27.99 -0.25 3.33
C GLU A 67 28.69 -1.24 2.39
N ARG A 68 28.16 -2.46 2.33
CA ARG A 68 28.67 -3.55 1.48
C ARG A 68 28.06 -3.60 0.09
N GLN A 69 27.16 -2.66 -0.23
CA GLN A 69 26.42 -2.63 -1.49
C GLN A 69 25.68 -3.96 -1.76
N ASN A 70 25.19 -4.62 -0.70
CA ASN A 70 24.48 -5.88 -0.82
C ASN A 70 22.98 -5.61 -0.99
N GLU A 71 22.58 -5.28 -2.22
CA GLU A 71 21.21 -4.85 -2.55
C GLU A 71 20.14 -5.88 -2.15
N VAL A 72 20.44 -7.18 -2.28
CA VAL A 72 19.50 -8.25 -1.92
C VAL A 72 19.22 -8.24 -0.42
N PHE A 73 20.25 -8.11 0.41
CA PHE A 73 20.08 -8.04 1.86
C PHE A 73 19.45 -6.71 2.29
N SER A 74 19.87 -5.59 1.70
CA SER A 74 19.26 -4.29 2.01
C SER A 74 17.75 -4.28 1.68
N SER A 75 17.35 -4.91 0.57
CA SER A 75 15.94 -5.05 0.21
C SER A 75 15.16 -5.93 1.19
N PHE A 76 15.73 -7.08 1.55
CA PHE A 76 15.16 -7.96 2.57
C PHE A 76 14.99 -7.26 3.92
N LEU A 77 16.01 -6.53 4.37
CA LEU A 77 16.00 -5.84 5.66
C LEU A 77 15.04 -4.66 5.68
N SER A 78 14.94 -3.89 4.61
CA SER A 78 13.93 -2.82 4.49
C SER A 78 12.51 -3.38 4.52
N THR A 79 12.28 -4.54 3.87
CA THR A 79 10.99 -5.26 3.98
C THR A 79 10.71 -5.66 5.44
N LYS A 80 11.73 -6.14 6.15
CA LYS A 80 11.60 -6.51 7.57
C LYS A 80 11.30 -5.31 8.46
N LEU A 81 11.98 -4.18 8.25
CA LEU A 81 11.72 -2.93 8.95
C LEU A 81 10.26 -2.48 8.77
N SER A 82 9.77 -2.45 7.53
CA SER A 82 8.36 -2.14 7.27
C SER A 82 7.39 -3.01 8.10
N ILE A 83 7.65 -4.31 8.17
CA ILE A 83 6.81 -5.26 8.92
C ILE A 83 6.85 -5.00 10.44
N VAL A 84 8.05 -4.83 11.03
CA VAL A 84 8.16 -4.66 12.49
C VAL A 84 7.73 -3.27 12.95
N THR A 85 8.05 -2.22 12.19
CA THR A 85 7.62 -0.85 12.51
C THR A 85 6.09 -0.74 12.44
N ARG A 86 5.44 -1.40 11.46
CA ARG A 86 3.98 -1.50 11.43
C ARG A 86 3.43 -2.28 12.62
N GLY A 87 4.09 -3.38 13.01
CA GLY A 87 3.71 -4.15 14.20
C GLY A 87 3.80 -3.34 15.49
N GLU A 88 4.83 -2.50 15.63
CA GLU A 88 4.94 -1.53 16.72
C GLU A 88 3.78 -0.53 16.67
N ALA A 89 3.49 0.04 15.51
CA ALA A 89 2.38 0.98 15.30
C ALA A 89 1.05 0.38 15.76
N ASP A 90 0.74 -0.86 15.36
CA ASP A 90 -0.47 -1.57 15.77
C ASP A 90 -0.59 -1.70 17.30
N CYS A 91 0.54 -1.91 17.98
CA CYS A 91 0.58 -2.14 19.42
C CYS A 91 0.49 -0.86 20.26
N VAL A 92 0.94 0.28 19.74
CA VAL A 92 0.92 1.56 20.47
C VAL A 92 -0.37 2.36 20.25
N ARG A 93 -1.38 1.80 19.59
CA ARG A 93 -2.68 2.46 19.42
C ARG A 93 -3.49 2.44 20.73
N PRO A 94 -4.15 3.56 21.10
CA PRO A 94 -4.99 3.67 22.29
C PRO A 94 -6.12 2.62 22.41
N ASP A 95 -6.66 2.11 21.30
CA ASP A 95 -7.71 1.08 21.29
C ASP A 95 -7.16 -0.33 21.59
N ARG A 96 -5.84 -0.50 21.60
CA ARG A 96 -5.15 -1.75 21.91
C ARG A 96 -4.41 -1.65 23.24
N ASP A 97 -3.71 -0.55 23.46
CA ASP A 97 -2.98 -0.22 24.67
C ASP A 97 -3.51 1.09 25.23
N GLY A 98 -4.10 1.08 26.42
CA GLY A 98 -4.71 2.28 27.02
C GLY A 98 -3.72 3.43 27.28
N GLU A 99 -2.42 3.13 27.36
CA GLU A 99 -1.34 4.12 27.45
C GLU A 99 -0.74 4.51 26.09
N GLY A 100 -1.30 3.97 25.00
CA GLY A 100 -0.88 4.23 23.63
C GLY A 100 -1.11 5.68 23.17
N SER A 101 -0.65 5.97 21.95
CA SER A 101 -0.80 7.29 21.31
C SER A 101 -1.12 7.14 19.82
N TRP A 102 -2.23 7.74 19.39
CA TRP A 102 -2.61 7.80 17.98
C TRP A 102 -1.57 8.50 17.11
N GLU A 103 -0.95 9.57 17.61
CA GLU A 103 0.09 10.29 16.85
C GLU A 103 1.34 9.44 16.69
N ARG A 104 1.79 8.76 17.76
CA ARG A 104 2.93 7.84 17.68
C ARG A 104 2.65 6.69 16.71
N ALA A 105 1.44 6.11 16.75
CA ALA A 105 1.04 5.08 15.81
C ALA A 105 1.06 5.60 14.36
N TYR A 106 0.54 6.81 14.12
CA TYR A 106 0.55 7.45 12.80
C TYR A 106 1.97 7.64 12.25
N GLU A 107 2.91 8.13 13.07
CA GLU A 107 4.31 8.30 12.69
C GLU A 107 4.99 6.97 12.36
N LEU A 108 4.76 5.94 13.18
CA LEU A 108 5.32 4.61 12.96
C LEU A 108 4.77 3.97 11.68
N TYR A 109 3.47 4.10 11.39
CA TYR A 109 2.92 3.66 10.10
C TYR A 109 3.55 4.45 8.93
N GLY A 110 3.81 5.74 9.10
CA GLY A 110 4.54 6.56 8.12
C GLY A 110 5.92 6.00 7.79
N ARG A 111 6.73 5.73 8.83
CA ARG A 111 8.05 5.07 8.67
C ARG A 111 7.94 3.68 8.04
N ALA A 112 6.93 2.89 8.43
CA ALA A 112 6.71 1.58 7.83
C ALA A 112 6.40 1.66 6.32
N ALA A 113 5.68 2.70 5.89
CA ALA A 113 5.41 2.98 4.48
C ALA A 113 6.68 3.38 3.71
N GLU A 114 7.56 4.21 4.31
CA GLU A 114 8.85 4.61 3.74
C GLU A 114 9.78 3.39 3.53
N HIS A 115 9.88 2.50 4.52
CA HIS A 115 10.65 1.26 4.38
C HIS A 115 10.12 0.36 3.26
N ALA A 116 8.79 0.28 3.08
CA ALA A 116 8.19 -0.47 1.99
C ALA A 116 8.42 0.17 0.61
N GLU A 117 8.39 1.50 0.54
CA GLU A 117 8.66 2.27 -0.67
C GLU A 117 10.08 2.08 -1.17
N ALA A 118 11.06 2.08 -0.26
CA ALA A 118 12.47 1.87 -0.58
C ALA A 118 12.73 0.56 -1.35
N VAL A 119 11.82 -0.41 -1.26
CA VAL A 119 11.92 -1.72 -1.93
C VAL A 119 10.75 -2.00 -2.87
N SER A 120 9.97 -0.99 -3.23
CA SER A 120 8.80 -1.11 -4.13
C SER A 120 7.79 -2.18 -3.69
N MET A 121 7.67 -2.43 -2.38
CA MET A 121 6.70 -3.38 -1.82
C MET A 121 5.34 -2.69 -1.64
N LEU A 122 4.67 -2.43 -2.77
CA LEU A 122 3.41 -1.65 -2.82
C LEU A 122 2.34 -2.16 -1.84
N LYS A 123 2.25 -3.49 -1.68
CA LYS A 123 1.32 -4.10 -0.69
C LYS A 123 1.60 -3.66 0.74
N LEU A 124 2.86 -3.64 1.16
CA LEU A 124 3.21 -3.21 2.51
C LEU A 124 3.00 -1.70 2.69
N LYS A 125 3.35 -0.91 1.68
CA LYS A 125 3.08 0.55 1.68
C LYS A 125 1.58 0.83 1.82
N GLY A 126 0.74 0.16 1.04
CA GLY A 126 -0.71 0.32 1.09
C GLY A 126 -1.29 -0.04 2.46
N LEU A 127 -0.85 -1.15 3.05
CA LEU A 127 -1.28 -1.54 4.41
C LEU A 127 -0.84 -0.52 5.48
N ALA A 128 0.35 0.05 5.35
CA ALA A 128 0.83 1.09 6.27
C ALA A 128 0.03 2.40 6.11
N ARG A 129 -0.31 2.80 4.87
CA ARG A 129 -1.19 3.96 4.61
C ARG A 129 -2.60 3.78 5.18
N SER A 130 -3.18 2.58 5.05
CA SER A 130 -4.44 2.27 5.72
C SER A 130 -4.33 2.40 7.25
N GLY A 131 -3.21 1.98 7.84
CA GLY A 131 -2.94 2.17 9.28
C GLY A 131 -2.88 3.64 9.69
N GLN A 132 -2.21 4.49 8.89
CA GLN A 132 -2.23 5.96 9.12
C GLN A 132 -3.65 6.53 9.02
N ALA A 133 -4.44 6.08 8.04
CA ALA A 133 -5.82 6.50 7.87
C ALA A 133 -6.66 6.17 9.12
N GLU A 134 -6.50 4.97 9.68
CA GLU A 134 -7.16 4.58 10.93
C GLU A 134 -6.79 5.50 12.10
N CYS A 135 -5.54 5.93 12.20
CA CYS A 135 -5.11 6.87 13.24
C CYS A 135 -5.72 8.27 13.09
N ARG A 136 -6.14 8.66 11.88
CA ARG A 136 -6.77 9.95 11.59
C ARG A 136 -8.29 9.89 11.59
N ARG A 137 -8.91 8.74 11.80
CA ARG A 137 -10.37 8.60 11.84
C ARG A 137 -10.99 9.12 13.14
N PRO A 138 -11.87 10.15 13.10
CA PRO A 138 -12.52 10.72 14.29
C PRO A 138 -13.35 9.77 15.14
N ASP A 139 -13.86 8.66 14.58
CA ASP A 139 -14.59 7.64 15.34
C ASP A 139 -13.67 6.75 16.19
N LEU A 140 -12.36 6.72 15.91
CA LEU A 140 -11.33 6.03 16.69
C LEU A 140 -10.46 6.99 17.50
N ASN A 141 -10.07 8.10 16.87
CA ASN A 141 -9.26 9.18 17.43
C ASN A 141 -10.06 10.48 17.39
N PRO A 142 -10.64 10.97 18.51
CA PRO A 142 -11.46 12.18 18.52
C PRO A 142 -10.77 13.45 17.99
N GLN A 143 -9.43 13.47 17.92
CA GLN A 143 -8.65 14.57 17.35
C GLN A 143 -8.29 14.37 15.86
N GLY A 144 -8.80 13.30 15.26
CA GLY A 144 -8.56 12.95 13.86
C GLY A 144 -9.24 13.92 12.88
N ASP A 145 -8.95 13.70 11.60
CA ASP A 145 -9.51 14.44 10.47
C ASP A 145 -10.06 13.46 9.43
N TRP A 146 -11.38 13.49 9.23
CA TRP A 146 -12.07 12.67 8.22
C TRP A 146 -11.51 12.84 6.81
N GLY A 147 -11.13 14.06 6.43
CA GLY A 147 -10.58 14.36 5.10
C GLY A 147 -9.18 13.79 4.92
N GLU A 148 -8.32 13.90 5.93
CA GLU A 148 -7.00 13.28 5.90
C GLU A 148 -7.09 11.75 5.85
N ALA A 149 -7.98 11.15 6.65
CA ALA A 149 -8.24 9.72 6.63
C ALA A 149 -8.72 9.25 5.25
N ALA A 150 -9.67 9.98 4.62
CA ALA A 150 -10.15 9.67 3.27
C ALA A 150 -9.00 9.66 2.25
N ARG A 151 -8.15 10.70 2.24
CA ARG A 151 -6.99 10.80 1.33
C ARG A 151 -6.00 9.64 1.51
N LEU A 152 -5.78 9.20 2.75
CA LEU A 152 -4.88 8.07 3.03
C LEU A 152 -5.46 6.73 2.56
N TYR A 153 -6.78 6.54 2.68
CA TYR A 153 -7.45 5.37 2.10
C TYR A 153 -7.49 5.41 0.57
N GLU A 154 -7.66 6.58 -0.05
CA GLU A 154 -7.52 6.76 -1.50
C GLU A 154 -6.13 6.31 -1.97
N GLU A 155 -5.05 6.76 -1.30
CA GLU A 155 -3.68 6.33 -1.59
C GLU A 155 -3.52 4.81 -1.44
N ALA A 156 -4.07 4.23 -0.37
CA ALA A 156 -4.04 2.79 -0.15
C ALA A 156 -4.80 2.01 -1.24
N ALA A 157 -5.95 2.51 -1.70
CA ALA A 157 -6.74 1.91 -2.77
C ALA A 157 -6.02 1.97 -4.12
N ALA A 158 -5.33 3.08 -4.42
CA ALA A 158 -4.50 3.23 -5.62
C ALA A 158 -3.32 2.25 -5.60
N LEU A 159 -2.61 2.14 -4.47
CA LEU A 159 -1.53 1.15 -4.31
C LEU A 159 -2.05 -0.30 -4.50
N ALA A 160 -3.24 -0.60 -3.97
CA ALA A 160 -3.87 -1.91 -4.11
C ALA A 160 -4.29 -2.25 -5.53
N GLU A 161 -4.66 -1.25 -6.33
CA GLU A 161 -4.87 -1.41 -7.76
C GLU A 161 -3.58 -1.82 -8.49
N ASP A 162 -2.46 -1.15 -8.19
CA ASP A 162 -1.18 -1.37 -8.85
C ASP A 162 -0.63 -2.79 -8.63
N TYR A 163 -0.76 -3.35 -7.43
CA TYR A 163 -0.38 -4.76 -7.16
C TYR A 163 -1.52 -5.76 -7.40
N LYS A 164 -2.66 -5.33 -7.93
CA LYS A 164 -3.85 -6.16 -8.24
C LYS A 164 -4.46 -6.86 -7.01
N GLY A 165 -4.39 -6.22 -5.84
CA GLY A 165 -5.03 -6.68 -4.61
C GLY A 165 -6.50 -6.30 -4.53
N ALA A 166 -7.38 -7.09 -5.15
CA ALA A 166 -8.82 -6.78 -5.17
C ALA A 166 -9.43 -6.63 -3.77
N LYS A 167 -9.08 -7.53 -2.84
CA LYS A 167 -9.56 -7.49 -1.46
C LYS A 167 -9.14 -6.21 -0.75
N GLU A 168 -7.84 -5.92 -0.73
CA GLU A 168 -7.32 -4.73 -0.06
C GLU A 168 -7.83 -3.42 -0.70
N ARG A 169 -7.98 -3.40 -2.03
CA ARG A 169 -8.60 -2.28 -2.75
C ARG A 169 -10.06 -2.08 -2.35
N GLY A 170 -10.84 -3.15 -2.25
CA GLY A 170 -12.23 -3.10 -1.82
C GLY A 170 -12.36 -2.54 -0.39
N GLU A 171 -11.55 -3.05 0.53
CA GLU A 171 -11.53 -2.59 1.92
C GLU A 171 -11.13 -1.12 2.04
N ALA A 172 -10.12 -0.66 1.28
CA ALA A 172 -9.69 0.74 1.27
C ALA A 172 -10.79 1.66 0.70
N LEU A 173 -11.41 1.31 -0.43
CA LEU A 173 -12.52 2.07 -1.02
C LEU A 173 -13.72 2.16 -0.09
N ARG A 174 -14.03 1.08 0.65
CA ARG A 174 -15.11 1.09 1.64
C ARG A 174 -14.81 2.11 2.75
N TRP A 175 -13.59 2.12 3.27
CA TRP A 175 -13.22 3.04 4.33
C TRP A 175 -13.09 4.49 3.86
N GLU A 176 -12.60 4.73 2.65
CA GLU A 176 -12.62 6.04 2.00
C GLU A 176 -14.05 6.60 1.94
N ALA A 177 -15.02 5.80 1.48
CA ALA A 177 -16.42 6.18 1.42
C ALA A 177 -17.00 6.56 2.80
N ILE A 178 -16.68 5.77 3.83
CA ILE A 178 -17.11 6.05 5.21
C ILE A 178 -16.50 7.37 5.70
N CYS A 179 -15.23 7.63 5.38
CA CYS A 179 -14.56 8.87 5.77
C CYS A 179 -15.15 10.09 5.05
N LEU A 180 -15.45 10.00 3.76
CA LEU A 180 -16.12 11.07 3.01
C LEU A 180 -17.52 11.39 3.56
N SER A 181 -18.21 10.39 4.09
CA SER A 181 -19.50 10.56 4.78
C SER A 181 -19.35 10.88 6.27
N LYS A 182 -18.14 11.17 6.77
CA LYS A 182 -17.85 11.49 8.18
C LYS A 182 -18.37 10.44 9.17
N GLY A 183 -18.24 9.16 8.81
CA GLY A 183 -18.72 8.03 9.58
C GLY A 183 -20.20 7.69 9.38
N GLN A 184 -20.95 8.50 8.63
CA GLN A 184 -22.38 8.25 8.37
C GLN A 184 -22.53 7.21 7.25
N THR A 185 -23.32 6.17 7.51
CA THR A 185 -23.57 5.08 6.55
C THR A 185 -25.00 5.05 6.03
N GLU A 186 -25.93 5.79 6.67
CA GLU A 186 -27.33 5.83 6.26
C GLU A 186 -27.59 6.86 5.14
N ASP A 187 -26.97 8.03 5.22
CA ASP A 187 -27.14 9.14 4.27
C ASP A 187 -25.84 9.35 3.49
N LEU A 188 -25.61 8.47 2.52
CA LEU A 188 -24.38 8.47 1.74
C LEU A 188 -24.43 9.54 0.65
N SER A 189 -23.36 10.32 0.55
CA SER A 189 -23.13 11.16 -0.62
C SER A 189 -23.05 10.30 -1.89
N ARG A 190 -23.32 10.92 -3.04
CA ARG A 190 -23.21 10.26 -4.35
C ARG A 190 -21.81 9.66 -4.57
N GLU A 191 -20.77 10.34 -4.11
CA GLU A 191 -19.39 9.91 -4.23
C GLU A 191 -19.09 8.68 -3.35
N ALA A 192 -19.45 8.76 -2.06
CA ALA A 192 -19.28 7.64 -1.13
C ALA A 192 -20.04 6.39 -1.61
N ARG A 193 -21.27 6.55 -2.13
CA ARG A 193 -22.04 5.44 -2.69
C ARG A 193 -21.32 4.77 -3.87
N ARG A 194 -20.73 5.55 -4.79
CA ARG A 194 -19.96 5.02 -5.94
C ARG A 194 -18.74 4.23 -5.49
N MET A 195 -18.04 4.70 -4.45
CA MET A 195 -16.89 4.00 -3.88
C MET A 195 -17.31 2.65 -3.27
N LEU A 196 -18.42 2.63 -2.52
CA LEU A 196 -18.97 1.39 -1.96
C LEU A 196 -19.44 0.42 -3.05
N GLU A 197 -20.01 0.91 -4.15
CA GLU A 197 -20.38 0.06 -5.30
C GLU A 197 -19.14 -0.60 -5.91
N ARG A 198 -18.05 0.16 -6.11
CA ARG A 198 -16.77 -0.38 -6.57
C ARG A 198 -16.19 -1.39 -5.58
N ALA A 199 -16.25 -1.11 -4.28
CA ALA A 199 -15.78 -2.02 -3.23
C ALA A 199 -16.56 -3.34 -3.24
N ARG A 200 -17.91 -3.28 -3.36
CA ARG A 200 -18.77 -4.45 -3.52
C ARG A 200 -18.39 -5.25 -4.76
N ASP A 201 -18.17 -4.60 -5.89
CA ASP A 201 -17.81 -5.27 -7.16
C ASP A 201 -16.43 -5.97 -7.07
N LEU A 202 -15.58 -5.56 -6.13
CA LEU A 202 -14.32 -6.22 -5.76
C LEU A 202 -14.48 -7.33 -4.71
N GLY A 203 -15.70 -7.62 -4.28
CA GLY A 203 -16.03 -8.67 -3.31
C GLY A 203 -16.07 -8.21 -1.85
N ASP A 204 -16.12 -6.90 -1.56
CA ASP A 204 -16.28 -6.41 -0.19
C ASP A 204 -17.75 -6.55 0.27
N GLU A 205 -17.99 -7.58 1.08
CA GLU A 205 -19.32 -7.90 1.61
C GLU A 205 -19.87 -6.85 2.60
N GLU A 206 -19.00 -6.14 3.33
CA GLU A 206 -19.43 -5.07 4.23
C GLU A 206 -19.88 -3.85 3.44
N ALA A 207 -19.18 -3.51 2.34
CA ALA A 207 -19.62 -2.46 1.43
C ALA A 207 -21.01 -2.79 0.85
N ALA A 208 -21.25 -4.06 0.50
CA ALA A 208 -22.56 -4.54 0.07
C ALA A 208 -23.64 -4.34 1.15
N ARG A 209 -23.32 -4.65 2.42
CA ARG A 209 -24.23 -4.46 3.56
C ARG A 209 -24.55 -2.98 3.82
N ILE A 210 -23.54 -2.11 3.81
CA ILE A 210 -23.72 -0.67 3.97
C ILE A 210 -24.65 -0.12 2.89
N LEU A 211 -24.42 -0.49 1.62
CA LEU A 211 -25.28 -0.08 0.51
C LEU A 211 -26.74 -0.54 0.64
N ALA A 212 -26.97 -1.72 1.21
CA ALA A 212 -28.30 -2.27 1.42
C ALA A 212 -29.08 -1.55 2.55
N GLN A 213 -28.36 -1.00 3.54
CA GLN A 213 -28.94 -0.28 4.67
C GLN A 213 -29.08 1.23 4.41
N ALA A 214 -28.29 1.79 3.49
CA ALA A 214 -28.32 3.20 3.16
C ALA A 214 -29.69 3.64 2.64
N LYS A 215 -30.24 4.70 3.24
CA LYS A 215 -31.53 5.28 2.88
C LYS A 215 -31.43 5.99 1.52
N GLY A 216 -32.58 6.11 0.87
CA GLY A 216 -32.71 6.75 -0.43
C GLY A 216 -32.34 5.84 -1.60
N HIS A 217 -33.18 5.86 -2.64
CA HIS A 217 -32.83 5.28 -3.94
C HIS A 217 -32.09 6.34 -4.74
N TYR A 218 -31.06 5.94 -5.49
CA TYR A 218 -30.33 6.83 -6.36
C TYR A 218 -30.20 6.21 -7.74
N CYS A 219 -30.19 7.04 -8.77
CA CYS A 219 -30.05 6.58 -10.14
C CYS A 219 -28.67 5.95 -10.36
N ARG A 220 -28.63 4.69 -10.82
CA ARG A 220 -27.37 3.98 -11.13
C ARG A 220 -26.56 4.61 -12.27
N ALA A 221 -27.20 5.37 -13.16
CA ALA A 221 -26.50 6.05 -14.26
C ALA A 221 -25.99 7.43 -13.83
N CYS A 222 -26.86 8.30 -13.32
CA CYS A 222 -26.53 9.70 -13.07
C CYS A 222 -26.45 10.09 -11.59
N GLY A 223 -26.75 9.19 -10.65
CA GLY A 223 -26.68 9.43 -9.21
C GLY A 223 -27.72 10.41 -8.65
N GLU A 224 -28.73 10.81 -9.43
CA GLU A 224 -29.84 11.62 -8.94
C GLU A 224 -30.63 10.85 -7.87
N PRO A 225 -31.02 11.47 -6.74
CA PRO A 225 -31.95 10.85 -5.81
C PRO A 225 -33.25 10.49 -6.53
N LEU A 226 -33.81 9.36 -6.15
CA LEU A 226 -35.04 8.82 -6.67
C LEU A 226 -36.03 8.69 -5.53
N GLU A 227 -37.28 9.04 -5.82
CA GLU A 227 -38.39 8.71 -4.95
C GLU A 227 -38.49 7.19 -4.79
N ALA A 228 -39.05 6.75 -3.65
CA ALA A 228 -39.36 5.34 -3.46
C ALA A 228 -40.16 4.81 -4.66
N GLU A 229 -39.74 3.66 -5.20
CA GLU A 229 -40.39 2.97 -6.32
C GLU A 229 -40.25 3.65 -7.71
N GLN A 230 -39.45 4.70 -7.84
CA GLN A 230 -39.26 5.38 -9.12
C GLN A 230 -38.48 4.51 -10.13
N ARG A 231 -39.19 3.99 -11.14
CA ARG A 231 -38.63 3.11 -12.18
C ARG A 231 -37.62 3.81 -13.10
N PHE A 232 -37.88 5.06 -13.49
CA PHE A 232 -37.05 5.82 -14.40
C PHE A 232 -36.50 7.07 -13.72
N CYS A 233 -35.20 7.32 -13.90
CA CYS A 233 -34.61 8.54 -13.38
C CYS A 233 -35.19 9.77 -14.09
N GLY A 234 -35.77 10.71 -13.33
CA GLY A 234 -36.32 11.94 -13.88
C GLY A 234 -35.30 12.84 -14.58
N ARG A 235 -34.00 12.68 -14.28
CA ARG A 235 -32.92 13.48 -14.87
C ARG A 235 -32.32 12.88 -16.15
N CYS A 236 -32.01 11.58 -16.15
CA CYS A 236 -31.31 10.94 -17.28
C CYS A 236 -32.15 9.89 -18.04
N GLY A 237 -33.37 9.60 -17.58
CA GLY A 237 -34.26 8.61 -18.20
C GLY A 237 -33.87 7.15 -18.00
N GLN A 238 -32.78 6.85 -17.26
CA GLN A 238 -32.33 5.48 -17.04
C GLN A 238 -33.39 4.64 -16.32
N ASP A 239 -33.75 3.48 -16.88
CA ASP A 239 -34.56 2.43 -16.23
C ASP A 239 -33.74 1.74 -15.13
N GLN A 240 -34.17 1.87 -13.88
CA GLN A 240 -33.48 1.32 -12.70
C GLN A 240 -33.75 -0.17 -12.48
N THR A 241 -34.73 -0.74 -13.20
CA THR A 241 -35.04 -2.17 -13.13
C THR A 241 -34.12 -3.02 -14.00
N LYS A 242 -33.34 -2.39 -14.89
CA LYS A 242 -32.42 -3.07 -15.81
C LYS A 242 -30.95 -2.83 -15.39
N PRO A 243 -30.04 -3.80 -15.62
CA PRO A 243 -28.62 -3.56 -15.45
C PRO A 243 -28.17 -2.40 -16.34
N VAL A 244 -27.27 -1.54 -15.82
CA VAL A 244 -26.62 -0.50 -16.64
C VAL A 244 -25.78 -1.22 -17.69
N ARG A 245 -26.08 -1.00 -18.98
CA ARG A 245 -25.19 -1.49 -20.04
C ARG A 245 -23.86 -0.76 -19.88
N PRO A 246 -22.72 -1.47 -19.86
CA PRO A 246 -21.43 -0.80 -19.91
C PRO A 246 -21.43 0.14 -21.13
N PRO A 247 -20.84 1.34 -21.02
CA PRO A 247 -20.70 2.21 -22.17
C PRO A 247 -20.06 1.39 -23.29
N PRO A 248 -20.55 1.50 -24.54
CA PRO A 248 -19.96 0.78 -25.66
C PRO A 248 -18.47 1.09 -25.63
N GLU A 249 -17.65 0.06 -25.45
CA GLU A 249 -16.19 0.17 -25.49
C GLU A 249 -15.89 1.03 -26.70
N ALA A 250 -15.30 2.21 -26.45
CA ALA A 250 -15.01 3.19 -27.48
C ALA A 250 -14.28 2.43 -28.56
N SER A 251 -15.02 2.11 -29.62
CA SER A 251 -14.55 1.22 -30.65
C SER A 251 -13.37 1.98 -31.21
N SER A 252 -12.17 1.44 -30.97
CA SER A 252 -10.93 2.00 -31.49
C SER A 252 -11.11 1.98 -33.01
N SER A 253 -11.64 3.08 -33.54
CA SER A 253 -11.77 3.29 -34.95
C SER A 253 -10.35 3.18 -35.44
N GLY A 254 -10.09 2.08 -36.14
CA GLY A 254 -8.80 1.76 -36.70
C GLY A 254 -8.39 2.91 -37.58
N GLY A 255 -7.61 3.82 -37.00
CA GLY A 255 -6.82 4.79 -37.72
C GLY A 255 -5.89 3.97 -38.60
N LYS A 256 -6.33 3.81 -39.85
CA LYS A 256 -5.62 3.18 -40.94
C LYS A 256 -4.28 3.90 -41.06
N LEU A 257 -3.26 3.38 -40.36
CA LEU A 257 -1.88 3.82 -40.48
C LEU A 257 -1.50 3.65 -41.94
N ARG A 258 -1.60 4.75 -42.69
CA ARG A 258 -0.95 4.91 -43.99
C ARG A 258 0.52 4.61 -43.73
N ARG A 259 0.98 3.44 -44.20
CA ARG A 259 2.40 3.17 -44.42
C ARG A 259 2.93 4.28 -45.32
N LEU A 260 3.55 5.29 -44.72
CA LEU A 260 4.50 6.13 -45.44
C LEU A 260 5.63 5.18 -45.85
N ARG A 261 5.70 4.91 -47.16
CA ARG A 261 6.85 4.26 -47.78
C ARG A 261 8.08 5.08 -47.40
N SER A 262 8.98 4.48 -46.64
CA SER A 262 10.36 4.93 -46.54
C SER A 262 10.95 4.96 -47.95
N PRO A 263 11.53 6.07 -48.41
CA PRO A 263 12.32 6.06 -49.62
C PRO A 263 13.58 5.24 -49.35
N SER A 264 13.79 4.24 -50.20
CA SER A 264 15.04 3.53 -50.37
C SER A 264 16.15 4.55 -50.67
N GLY A 265 16.95 4.87 -49.66
CA GLY A 265 18.21 5.57 -49.82
C GLY A 265 19.30 4.56 -50.14
N GLU A 266 19.58 4.42 -51.43
CA GLU A 266 20.83 3.88 -51.95
C GLU A 266 22.00 4.84 -51.64
N GLY A 267 23.20 4.26 -51.54
CA GLY A 267 24.49 4.98 -51.42
C GLY A 267 25.04 4.87 -50.00
N GLY A 268 26.14 4.20 -49.72
CA GLY A 268 27.34 3.95 -50.51
C GLY A 268 28.52 4.32 -49.62
N GLY A 269 29.55 3.48 -49.50
CA GLY A 269 30.72 3.85 -48.71
C GLY A 269 31.56 2.68 -48.23
N LEU A 270 32.55 2.35 -49.03
CA LEU A 270 33.64 1.41 -48.76
C LEU A 270 34.54 1.88 -47.60
N GLY A 271 35.14 0.92 -46.88
CA GLY A 271 36.34 1.12 -46.05
C GLY A 271 36.28 0.27 -44.76
N GLY A 272 37.08 -0.76 -44.50
CA GLY A 272 38.39 -1.11 -45.05
C GLY A 272 39.48 -0.82 -44.02
N GLY A 273 39.92 -1.85 -43.29
CA GLY A 273 41.14 -1.84 -42.46
C GLY A 273 40.88 -1.65 -40.95
N ALA A 274 41.64 -2.21 -40.02
CA ALA A 274 42.80 -3.08 -40.10
C ALA A 274 42.93 -3.83 -38.76
N ARG A 275 43.51 -5.04 -38.82
CA ARG A 275 43.95 -5.83 -37.67
C ARG A 275 45.24 -5.22 -37.09
N GLY A 276 45.34 -5.19 -35.76
CA GLY A 276 46.59 -5.20 -34.99
C GLY A 276 46.23 -5.81 -33.63
N ARG A 277 46.50 -7.10 -33.46
CA ARG A 277 47.57 -7.65 -32.60
C ARG A 277 47.45 -7.25 -31.14
#